data_AF-A0AAV7GN18-F1
#
_entry.id   AF-A0AAV7GN18-F1
#
_cell.length_a   1.000
_cell.length_b   1.000
_cell.length_c   1.000
_cell.angle_alpha   90.00
_cell.angle_beta   90.00
_cell.angle_gamma   90.00
#
_symmetry.space_group_name_H-M   'P 1'
#
loop_
_entity.id
_entity.type
_entity.pdbx_description
1 polymer ?
#
loop_
_entity_poly.entity_id
_entity_poly.type
_entity_poly.pdbx_seq_one_letter_code
_entity_poly.pdbx_strand_id
1 'polypeptide(L)'
;MTQLNLKILPTKTSCPQHRYLPPPASVSFSLHVLLRVAISFQRHSWISELSISGSQIGDSFELPRGQSSREGDVELGLQASMHSSELGMEGFFKQVQEIDKQIEKLSKLLTKLQQANEESKAVTKASAMKTIKLRMEKDIDEVLKIARITKSKLEELDRDNLANRQKPGCGKGTAVDRSRTATTVSLKKKLKDIMTDFQSLRETINQEYREVVERRVFTVTGNRPDEETIDRLIETGNSEQIFQKAIQEQGRGQIVDTLAEIQERHDAIKDLERKLLELQQVFFDMAVLVEAQGDLLDNIESQVSSAVDHVQSGTTALQTAKKLQKNSRKWMCIAIIILLIIVIVIVVAVVKPWNKS
;
A
#
# COMPACT_ATOMS: atom_id res chain seq x y z
N MET A 1 -1.18 -84.18 -3.53
CA MET A 1 -0.26 -83.56 -4.53
C MET A 1 0.29 -82.32 -3.86
N THR A 2 1.47 -82.28 -3.22
CA THR A 2 2.66 -83.18 -3.21
C THR A 2 3.43 -83.32 -4.53
N GLN A 3 4.29 -82.33 -4.80
CA GLN A 3 5.70 -82.43 -5.21
C GLN A 3 6.40 -81.17 -4.63
N LEU A 4 7.54 -81.13 -3.92
CA LEU A 4 8.54 -82.11 -3.48
C LEU A 4 9.70 -82.45 -4.47
N ASN A 5 10.77 -81.65 -4.41
CA ASN A 5 12.21 -82.02 -4.54
C ASN A 5 13.04 -80.87 -3.89
N LEU A 6 14.09 -81.04 -3.05
CA LEU A 6 15.38 -81.79 -3.14
C LEU A 6 16.29 -81.20 -4.24
N LYS A 7 17.61 -80.92 -4.10
CA LYS A 7 18.74 -81.19 -3.14
C LYS A 7 19.81 -80.05 -3.36
N ILE A 8 20.90 -79.76 -2.62
CA ILE A 8 21.60 -80.21 -1.38
C ILE A 8 22.49 -79.02 -0.89
N LEU A 9 22.66 -78.71 0.40
CA LEU A 9 23.82 -78.96 1.32
C LEU A 9 25.26 -78.75 0.75
N PRO A 10 26.30 -78.46 1.58
CA PRO A 10 26.36 -78.31 3.06
C PRO A 10 26.57 -76.82 3.49
N THR A 11 27.36 -76.32 4.47
CA THR A 11 28.42 -76.84 5.38
C THR A 11 28.60 -76.01 6.68
N LYS A 12 29.53 -76.49 7.53
CA LYS A 12 30.07 -76.03 8.83
C LYS A 12 30.95 -74.74 8.75
N THR A 13 31.41 -74.07 9.84
CA THR A 13 31.58 -74.46 11.27
C THR A 13 31.68 -73.26 12.25
N SER A 14 31.39 -73.53 13.53
CA SER A 14 31.99 -72.93 14.76
C SER A 14 31.76 -71.46 15.18
N CYS A 15 31.33 -71.32 16.43
CA CYS A 15 31.49 -70.14 17.30
C CYS A 15 32.84 -70.27 18.07
N PRO A 16 33.38 -69.20 18.71
CA PRO A 16 33.08 -69.04 20.13
C PRO A 16 32.85 -67.59 20.59
N GLN A 17 32.34 -67.45 21.82
CA GLN A 17 32.13 -66.15 22.49
C GLN A 17 33.43 -65.58 23.07
N HIS A 18 33.54 -64.25 23.13
CA HIS A 18 34.35 -63.58 24.15
C HIS A 18 33.61 -62.35 24.69
N ARG A 19 33.71 -62.13 26.01
CA ARG A 19 33.01 -61.06 26.74
C ARG A 19 34.02 -60.02 27.22
N TYR A 20 33.84 -58.75 26.86
CA TYR A 20 34.61 -57.63 27.42
C TYR A 20 33.72 -56.41 27.71
N LEU A 21 34.20 -55.55 28.61
CA LEU A 21 33.44 -54.52 29.33
C LEU A 21 33.79 -53.10 28.80
N PRO A 22 32.85 -52.15 28.69
CA PRO A 22 33.12 -50.82 28.13
C PRO A 22 33.67 -49.81 29.16
N PRO A 23 34.70 -49.04 28.80
CA PRO A 23 34.69 -47.59 29.04
C PRO A 23 35.48 -46.77 27.97
N PRO A 24 35.52 -45.42 28.02
CA PRO A 24 34.59 -44.47 28.63
C PRO A 24 33.95 -43.50 27.59
N ALA A 25 32.73 -43.02 27.85
CA ALA A 25 32.03 -42.09 26.96
C ALA A 25 32.31 -40.61 27.30
N SER A 26 33.40 -40.03 26.79
CA SER A 26 33.73 -38.60 27.03
C SER A 26 34.21 -37.80 25.81
N VAL A 27 34.76 -38.43 24.75
CA VAL A 27 35.38 -37.68 23.63
C VAL A 27 34.49 -37.60 22.37
N SER A 28 33.64 -38.60 22.13
CA SER A 28 32.83 -38.71 20.90
C SER A 28 31.78 -37.60 20.73
N PHE A 29 31.22 -37.11 21.85
CA PHE A 29 30.11 -36.15 21.82
C PHE A 29 30.52 -34.80 21.20
N SER A 30 31.69 -34.26 21.57
CA SER A 30 32.21 -33.01 21.01
C SER A 30 32.49 -33.10 19.51
N LEU A 31 33.05 -34.22 19.04
CA LEU A 31 33.35 -34.42 17.62
C LEU A 31 32.05 -34.51 16.79
N HIS A 32 31.02 -35.17 17.31
CA HIS A 32 29.73 -35.31 16.64
C HIS A 32 28.94 -33.98 16.60
N VAL A 33 29.07 -33.12 17.61
CA VAL A 33 28.52 -31.75 17.57
C VAL A 33 29.24 -30.91 16.51
N LEU A 34 30.57 -30.91 16.48
CA LEU A 34 31.35 -30.19 15.46
C LEU A 34 31.03 -30.67 14.04
N LEU A 35 30.91 -31.99 13.84
CA LEU A 35 30.54 -32.57 12.54
C LEU A 35 29.12 -32.16 12.10
N ARG A 36 28.16 -32.08 13.03
CA ARG A 36 26.79 -31.60 12.74
C ARG A 36 26.76 -30.11 12.39
N VAL A 37 27.57 -29.28 13.06
CA VAL A 37 27.73 -27.86 12.72
C VAL A 37 28.36 -27.71 11.32
N ALA A 38 29.42 -28.47 11.01
CA ALA A 38 30.07 -28.47 9.71
C ALA A 38 29.11 -28.90 8.58
N ILE A 39 28.36 -29.99 8.76
CA ILE A 39 27.36 -30.46 7.78
C ILE A 39 26.25 -29.43 7.56
N SER A 40 25.81 -28.74 8.63
CA SER A 40 24.83 -27.65 8.52
C SER A 40 25.35 -26.47 7.68
N PHE A 41 26.62 -26.10 7.86
CA PHE A 41 27.27 -25.03 7.10
C PHE A 41 27.49 -25.42 5.62
N GLN A 42 27.98 -26.64 5.38
CA GLN A 42 28.21 -27.18 4.03
C GLN A 42 26.93 -27.21 3.19
N ARG A 43 25.80 -27.59 3.81
CA ARG A 43 24.46 -27.62 3.19
C ARG A 43 23.94 -26.23 2.83
N HIS A 44 24.40 -25.17 3.50
CA HIS A 44 24.05 -23.80 3.13
C HIS A 44 24.93 -23.23 2.01
N SER A 45 26.21 -23.62 1.93
CA SER A 45 27.12 -23.12 0.88
C SER A 45 26.79 -23.67 -0.51
N TRP A 46 26.49 -24.97 -0.60
CA TRP A 46 26.24 -25.64 -1.90
C TRP A 46 24.98 -25.18 -2.65
N ILE A 47 23.99 -24.62 -1.93
CA ILE A 47 22.74 -24.13 -2.55
C ILE A 47 22.97 -22.81 -3.31
N SER A 48 23.94 -22.00 -2.90
CA SER A 48 24.30 -20.74 -3.59
C SER A 48 25.04 -20.95 -4.92
N GLU A 49 25.72 -22.09 -5.10
CA GLU A 49 26.73 -22.27 -6.15
C GLU A 49 26.17 -23.01 -7.37
N LEU A 50 25.19 -23.90 -7.18
CA LEU A 50 24.44 -24.55 -8.27
C LEU A 50 23.63 -23.59 -9.15
N SER A 51 23.43 -22.34 -8.72
CA SER A 51 22.68 -21.33 -9.48
C SER A 51 23.53 -20.56 -10.50
N ILE A 52 24.84 -20.82 -10.60
CA ILE A 52 25.79 -19.96 -11.34
C ILE A 52 26.49 -20.69 -12.49
N SER A 53 26.70 -22.01 -12.41
CA SER A 53 27.32 -22.81 -13.48
C SER A 53 26.26 -23.51 -14.34
N GLY A 54 25.71 -22.80 -15.32
CA GLY A 54 24.64 -23.30 -16.19
C GLY A 54 24.52 -22.60 -17.55
N SER A 55 25.65 -22.20 -18.15
CA SER A 55 25.67 -21.51 -19.46
C SER A 55 26.90 -21.91 -20.27
N GLN A 56 26.76 -21.93 -21.60
CA GLN A 56 27.72 -22.42 -22.61
C GLN A 56 28.00 -23.95 -22.59
N ILE A 57 27.19 -24.70 -23.35
CA ILE A 57 27.65 -25.32 -24.62
C ILE A 57 26.53 -25.10 -25.63
N GLY A 58 26.87 -24.77 -26.88
CA GLY A 58 25.93 -24.77 -28.00
C GLY A 58 26.70 -24.95 -29.30
N ASP A 59 26.35 -25.96 -30.09
CA ASP A 59 26.99 -26.22 -31.38
C ASP A 59 26.00 -26.86 -32.38
N SER A 60 25.88 -26.21 -33.53
CA SER A 60 25.50 -26.67 -34.88
C SER A 60 24.51 -27.86 -35.10
N PHE A 61 23.29 -27.55 -35.58
CA PHE A 61 22.65 -28.30 -36.69
C PHE A 61 21.57 -27.46 -37.42
N GLU A 62 21.34 -27.70 -38.72
CA GLU A 62 20.34 -26.98 -39.54
C GLU A 62 19.17 -27.84 -40.04
N LEU A 63 17.96 -27.26 -39.97
CA LEU A 63 16.81 -27.28 -40.90
C LEU A 63 16.61 -28.44 -41.90
N PRO A 64 15.36 -28.95 -42.07
CA PRO A 64 14.40 -28.25 -42.95
C PRO A 64 12.91 -28.25 -42.51
N ARG A 65 12.05 -27.61 -43.33
CA ARG A 65 10.63 -27.29 -43.09
C ARG A 65 9.66 -28.49 -43.11
N GLY A 66 8.55 -28.36 -42.38
CA GLY A 66 7.29 -29.06 -42.62
C GLY A 66 6.08 -28.23 -42.16
N GLN A 67 4.91 -28.36 -42.80
CA GLN A 67 3.66 -27.68 -42.43
C GLN A 67 2.65 -28.65 -41.82
N SER A 68 1.91 -28.23 -40.79
CA SER A 68 0.43 -28.28 -40.70
C SER A 68 -0.06 -28.05 -39.26
N SER A 69 -1.34 -27.70 -39.10
CA SER A 69 -1.94 -27.26 -37.84
C SER A 69 -2.70 -28.36 -37.09
N ARG A 70 -2.65 -28.36 -35.75
CA ARG A 70 -3.83 -28.54 -34.87
C ARG A 70 -3.53 -28.27 -33.39
N GLU A 71 -4.58 -28.12 -32.58
CA GLU A 71 -4.51 -27.82 -31.14
C GLU A 71 -3.79 -28.91 -30.33
N GLY A 72 -3.06 -28.55 -29.26
CA GLY A 72 -2.26 -29.55 -28.52
C GLY A 72 -1.50 -29.16 -27.24
N ASP A 73 -1.81 -28.04 -26.58
CA ASP A 73 -1.44 -27.73 -25.17
C ASP A 73 0.06 -27.50 -24.81
N VAL A 74 0.29 -26.92 -23.63
CA VAL A 74 1.57 -26.71 -22.90
C VAL A 74 2.74 -26.11 -23.69
N GLU A 75 2.71 -24.79 -23.91
CA GLU A 75 3.93 -24.04 -24.28
C GLU A 75 4.93 -24.03 -23.10
N LEU A 76 6.04 -24.74 -23.26
CA LEU A 76 7.12 -24.81 -22.26
C LEU A 76 7.73 -23.43 -22.01
N GLY A 77 7.73 -23.00 -20.75
CA GLY A 77 8.09 -21.65 -20.35
C GLY A 77 9.56 -21.29 -20.59
N LEU A 78 9.87 -20.79 -21.79
CA LEU A 78 11.08 -20.01 -22.07
C LEU A 78 10.86 -18.50 -21.82
N GLN A 79 10.02 -18.16 -20.83
CA GLN A 79 9.90 -16.80 -20.34
C GLN A 79 11.19 -16.43 -19.62
N ALA A 80 12.13 -15.85 -20.37
CA ALA A 80 13.29 -15.17 -19.81
C ALA A 80 12.78 -14.18 -18.76
N SER A 81 13.22 -14.38 -17.50
CA SER A 81 12.76 -13.62 -16.35
C SER A 81 13.34 -12.20 -16.38
N MET A 82 12.82 -11.36 -17.29
CA MET A 82 13.03 -9.93 -17.29
C MET A 82 12.66 -9.43 -15.89
N HIS A 83 13.65 -8.91 -15.18
CA HIS A 83 13.52 -8.67 -13.76
C HIS A 83 12.43 -7.59 -13.55
N SER A 84 11.65 -7.69 -12.47
CA SER A 84 10.62 -6.70 -12.14
C SER A 84 11.14 -5.25 -12.03
N SER A 85 12.46 -5.07 -11.89
CA SER A 85 13.17 -3.79 -11.99
C SER A 85 13.34 -3.28 -13.43
N GLU A 86 13.63 -4.16 -14.39
CA GLU A 86 13.87 -3.83 -15.80
C GLU A 86 12.57 -3.41 -16.50
N LEU A 87 11.50 -4.17 -16.24
CA LEU A 87 10.11 -3.86 -16.61
C LEU A 87 9.59 -2.56 -15.95
N GLY A 88 10.32 -2.03 -14.96
CA GLY A 88 10.02 -0.74 -14.31
C GLY A 88 8.92 -0.80 -13.25
N MET A 89 8.58 -1.98 -12.73
CA MET A 89 7.48 -2.16 -11.79
C MET A 89 7.82 -1.73 -10.36
N GLU A 90 9.09 -1.86 -9.90
CA GLU A 90 9.50 -1.36 -8.56
C GLU A 90 9.34 0.17 -8.44
N GLY A 91 9.46 0.92 -9.54
CA GLY A 91 9.21 2.36 -9.58
C GLY A 91 7.72 2.69 -9.59
N PHE A 92 6.96 2.03 -10.46
CA PHE A 92 5.50 2.18 -10.57
C PHE A 92 4.79 1.96 -9.23
N PHE A 93 5.09 0.86 -8.52
CA PHE A 93 4.41 0.56 -7.26
C PHE A 93 4.73 1.54 -6.12
N LYS A 94 5.89 2.22 -6.15
CA LYS A 94 6.19 3.32 -5.21
C LYS A 94 5.37 4.57 -5.51
N GLN A 95 5.11 4.86 -6.80
CA GLN A 95 4.20 5.95 -7.18
C GLN A 95 2.76 5.62 -6.74
N VAL A 96 2.27 4.41 -7.04
CA VAL A 96 0.96 3.90 -6.60
C VAL A 96 0.78 4.03 -5.09
N GLN A 97 1.74 3.55 -4.28
CA GLN A 97 1.68 3.62 -2.82
C GLN A 97 1.66 5.06 -2.28
N GLU A 98 2.38 6.02 -2.89
CA GLU A 98 2.33 7.42 -2.47
C GLU A 98 1.04 8.13 -2.93
N ILE A 99 0.43 7.72 -4.06
CA ILE A 99 -0.88 8.22 -4.52
C ILE A 99 -1.99 7.70 -3.61
N ASP A 100 -2.05 6.40 -3.32
CA ASP A 100 -3.05 5.82 -2.39
C ASP A 100 -2.94 6.46 -0.99
N LYS A 101 -1.72 6.69 -0.50
CA LYS A 101 -1.46 7.39 0.76
C LYS A 101 -1.87 8.87 0.74
N GLN A 102 -2.01 9.50 -0.43
CA GLN A 102 -2.58 10.85 -0.55
C GLN A 102 -4.11 10.80 -0.60
N ILE A 103 -4.70 9.80 -1.25
CA ILE A 103 -6.15 9.53 -1.20
C ILE A 103 -6.60 9.22 0.24
N GLU A 104 -5.86 8.40 0.99
CA GLU A 104 -6.09 8.15 2.42
C GLU A 104 -6.12 9.45 3.26
N LYS A 105 -5.28 10.44 2.94
CA LYS A 105 -5.28 11.73 3.64
C LYS A 105 -6.53 12.54 3.29
N LEU A 106 -6.97 12.51 2.03
CA LEU A 106 -8.21 13.16 1.61
C LEU A 106 -9.42 12.56 2.35
N SER A 107 -9.53 11.24 2.45
CA SER A 107 -10.57 10.58 3.26
C SER A 107 -10.52 11.00 4.73
N LYS A 108 -9.32 11.07 5.34
CA LYS A 108 -9.15 11.50 6.73
C LYS A 108 -9.47 12.99 6.93
N LEU A 109 -9.33 13.83 5.90
CA LEU A 109 -9.74 15.24 5.92
C LEU A 109 -11.24 15.41 5.70
N LEU A 110 -11.88 14.58 4.86
CA LEU A 110 -13.33 14.52 4.72
C LEU A 110 -14.00 14.23 6.07
N THR A 111 -13.57 13.19 6.79
CA THR A 111 -14.13 12.83 8.10
C THR A 111 -13.95 13.94 9.14
N LYS A 112 -12.82 14.67 9.12
CA LYS A 112 -12.63 15.84 9.98
C LYS A 112 -13.57 16.99 9.64
N LEU A 113 -13.81 17.27 8.36
CA LEU A 113 -14.70 18.33 7.92
C LEU A 113 -16.16 17.99 8.21
N GLN A 114 -16.56 16.72 8.06
CA GLN A 114 -17.83 16.17 8.55
C GLN A 114 -17.98 16.38 10.06
N GLN A 115 -17.01 15.95 10.87
CA GLN A 115 -17.03 16.14 12.32
C GLN A 115 -17.07 17.63 12.72
N ALA A 116 -16.28 18.48 12.06
CA ALA A 116 -16.23 19.90 12.35
C ALA A 116 -17.56 20.62 12.00
N ASN A 117 -18.24 20.18 10.93
CA ASN A 117 -19.59 20.63 10.61
C ASN A 117 -20.60 20.16 11.68
N GLU A 118 -20.56 18.90 12.10
CA GLU A 118 -21.45 18.40 13.18
C GLU A 118 -21.27 19.18 14.49
N GLU A 119 -20.02 19.39 14.91
CA GLU A 119 -19.69 20.24 16.06
C GLU A 119 -20.21 21.68 15.89
N SER A 120 -20.27 22.20 14.66
CA SER A 120 -20.79 23.54 14.39
C SER A 120 -22.29 23.68 14.69
N LYS A 121 -23.10 22.63 14.50
CA LYS A 121 -24.56 22.66 14.70
C LYS A 121 -24.93 22.86 16.17
N ALA A 122 -24.12 22.29 17.06
CA ALA A 122 -24.30 22.37 18.52
C ALA A 122 -23.84 23.71 19.14
N VAL A 123 -23.00 24.49 18.46
CA VAL A 123 -22.44 25.75 18.99
C VAL A 123 -23.44 26.90 18.90
N THR A 124 -23.53 27.68 20.00
CA THR A 124 -24.39 28.88 20.16
C THR A 124 -23.59 30.17 20.47
N LYS A 125 -22.28 30.18 20.20
CA LYS A 125 -21.38 31.31 20.50
C LYS A 125 -20.42 31.57 19.35
N ALA A 126 -20.36 32.83 18.91
CA ALA A 126 -19.50 33.28 17.80
C ALA A 126 -18.02 32.90 17.98
N SER A 127 -17.45 33.02 19.19
CA SER A 127 -16.04 32.66 19.46
C SER A 127 -15.74 31.17 19.26
N ALA A 128 -16.69 30.29 19.60
CA ALA A 128 -16.57 28.86 19.33
C ALA A 128 -16.79 28.57 17.84
N MET A 129 -17.76 29.22 17.18
CA MET A 129 -17.99 29.08 15.74
C MET A 129 -16.76 29.51 14.93
N LYS A 130 -16.11 30.61 15.32
CA LYS A 130 -14.83 31.10 14.75
C LYS A 130 -13.71 30.07 14.86
N THR A 131 -13.63 29.39 16.00
CA THR A 131 -12.64 28.32 16.24
C THR A 131 -12.89 27.13 15.31
N ILE A 132 -14.16 26.78 15.07
CA ILE A 132 -14.56 25.75 14.11
C ILE A 132 -14.26 26.18 12.68
N LYS A 133 -14.59 27.42 12.29
CA LYS A 133 -14.28 28.02 10.98
C LYS A 133 -12.80 27.88 10.65
N LEU A 134 -11.91 28.40 11.51
CA LEU A 134 -10.46 28.38 11.29
C LEU A 134 -9.88 26.97 11.14
N ARG A 135 -10.49 25.96 11.81
CA ARG A 135 -10.14 24.54 11.63
C ARG A 135 -10.61 24.02 10.26
N MET A 136 -11.86 24.29 9.88
CA MET A 136 -12.42 23.86 8.60
C MET A 136 -11.66 24.48 7.43
N GLU A 137 -11.37 25.79 7.47
CA GLU A 137 -10.57 26.52 6.48
C GLU A 137 -9.19 25.89 6.26
N LYS A 138 -8.52 25.48 7.33
CA LYS A 138 -7.20 24.84 7.29
C LYS A 138 -7.26 23.43 6.72
N ASP A 139 -8.25 22.62 7.12
CA ASP A 139 -8.37 21.26 6.60
C ASP A 139 -8.76 21.27 5.10
N ILE A 140 -9.60 22.21 4.62
CA ILE A 140 -9.92 22.33 3.18
C ILE A 140 -8.76 22.88 2.34
N ASP A 141 -7.89 23.74 2.88
CA ASP A 141 -6.67 24.19 2.18
C ASP A 141 -5.69 23.02 1.94
N GLU A 142 -5.55 22.12 2.92
CA GLU A 142 -4.75 20.91 2.74
C GLU A 142 -5.44 19.90 1.79
N VAL A 143 -6.78 19.83 1.77
CA VAL A 143 -7.52 19.06 0.74
C VAL A 143 -7.22 19.58 -0.67
N LEU A 144 -7.36 20.88 -0.93
CA LEU A 144 -7.07 21.48 -2.25
C LEU A 144 -5.63 21.21 -2.69
N LYS A 145 -4.67 21.37 -1.78
CA LYS A 145 -3.25 21.09 -2.00
C LYS A 145 -2.99 19.62 -2.31
N ILE A 146 -3.52 18.69 -1.52
CA ILE A 146 -3.35 17.25 -1.77
C ILE A 146 -4.05 16.84 -3.07
N ALA A 147 -5.27 17.30 -3.33
CA ALA A 147 -6.02 16.99 -4.55
C ALA A 147 -5.25 17.37 -5.83
N ARG A 148 -4.69 18.59 -5.86
CA ARG A 148 -3.86 19.09 -6.98
C ARG A 148 -2.59 18.26 -7.17
N ILE A 149 -1.93 17.84 -6.08
CA ILE A 149 -0.73 16.97 -6.14
C ILE A 149 -1.10 15.55 -6.59
N THR A 150 -2.18 14.96 -6.07
CA THR A 150 -2.65 13.61 -6.45
C THR A 150 -3.05 13.56 -7.93
N LYS A 151 -3.79 14.56 -8.43
CA LYS A 151 -4.07 14.75 -9.87
C LYS A 151 -2.78 14.74 -10.68
N SER A 152 -1.83 15.62 -10.34
CA SER A 152 -0.56 15.77 -11.08
C SER A 152 0.23 14.47 -11.14
N LYS A 153 0.21 13.68 -10.07
CA LYS A 153 0.84 12.36 -9.97
C LYS A 153 0.13 11.27 -10.78
N LEU A 154 -1.19 11.34 -10.94
CA LEU A 154 -1.93 10.41 -11.81
C LEU A 154 -1.64 10.66 -13.28
N GLU A 155 -1.56 11.93 -13.69
CA GLU A 155 -1.14 12.30 -15.04
C GLU A 155 0.34 11.95 -15.30
N GLU A 156 1.20 12.03 -14.28
CA GLU A 156 2.58 11.54 -14.32
C GLU A 156 2.61 10.02 -14.54
N LEU A 157 1.82 9.28 -13.77
CA LEU A 157 1.70 7.82 -13.87
C LEU A 157 1.18 7.36 -15.24
N ASP A 158 0.25 8.11 -15.86
CA ASP A 158 -0.21 7.89 -17.24
C ASP A 158 0.91 8.07 -18.26
N ARG A 159 1.68 9.17 -18.17
CA ARG A 159 2.83 9.41 -19.04
C ARG A 159 3.89 8.31 -18.89
N ASP A 160 4.13 7.88 -17.66
CA ASP A 160 5.02 6.76 -17.32
C ASP A 160 4.53 5.43 -17.91
N ASN A 161 3.21 5.18 -17.94
CA ASN A 161 2.62 4.00 -18.57
C ASN A 161 2.78 4.03 -20.10
N LEU A 162 2.53 5.19 -20.73
CA LEU A 162 2.73 5.38 -22.17
C LEU A 162 4.21 5.22 -22.57
N ALA A 163 5.14 5.71 -21.75
CA ALA A 163 6.58 5.49 -21.93
C ALA A 163 6.98 4.02 -21.70
N ASN A 164 6.38 3.33 -20.71
CA ASN A 164 6.64 1.91 -20.44
C ASN A 164 6.32 1.03 -21.67
N ARG A 165 5.26 1.34 -22.42
CA ARG A 165 4.87 0.63 -23.66
C ARG A 165 5.93 0.59 -24.75
N GLN A 166 6.94 1.46 -24.71
CA GLN A 166 8.06 1.48 -25.67
C GLN A 166 9.20 0.51 -25.30
N LYS A 167 9.12 -0.15 -24.13
CA LYS A 167 10.13 -1.13 -23.69
C LYS A 167 9.83 -2.54 -24.22
N PRO A 168 10.86 -3.36 -24.50
CA PRO A 168 10.69 -4.80 -24.73
C PRO A 168 9.88 -5.45 -23.60
N GLY A 169 8.93 -6.32 -23.95
CA GLY A 169 8.05 -7.02 -22.99
C GLY A 169 6.92 -6.17 -22.38
N CYS A 170 6.88 -4.85 -22.59
CA CYS A 170 5.92 -3.93 -21.96
C CYS A 170 4.85 -3.36 -22.91
N GLY A 171 4.80 -3.79 -24.18
CA GLY A 171 3.90 -3.24 -25.21
C GLY A 171 2.40 -3.27 -24.85
N LYS A 172 1.58 -2.54 -25.62
CA LYS A 172 0.13 -2.43 -25.37
C LYS A 172 -0.53 -3.81 -25.29
N GLY A 173 -1.30 -4.05 -24.23
CA GLY A 173 -2.00 -5.32 -23.99
C GLY A 173 -1.18 -6.42 -23.32
N THR A 174 0.13 -6.23 -23.08
CA THR A 174 0.94 -7.17 -22.27
C THR A 174 0.44 -7.25 -20.83
N ALA A 175 0.80 -8.32 -20.10
CA ALA A 175 0.43 -8.45 -18.69
C ALA A 175 0.91 -7.27 -17.82
N VAL A 176 2.10 -6.72 -18.14
CA VAL A 176 2.64 -5.50 -17.52
C VAL A 176 1.76 -4.29 -17.82
N ASP A 177 1.46 -4.02 -19.10
CA ASP A 177 0.62 -2.90 -19.51
C ASP A 177 -0.81 -2.98 -18.91
N ARG A 178 -1.42 -4.16 -18.93
CA ARG A 178 -2.76 -4.37 -18.34
C ARG A 178 -2.74 -4.10 -16.84
N SER A 179 -1.78 -4.68 -16.09
CA SER A 179 -1.64 -4.44 -14.65
C SER A 179 -1.43 -2.95 -14.33
N ARG A 180 -0.50 -2.29 -15.03
CA ARG A 180 -0.22 -0.86 -14.83
C ARG A 180 -1.42 0.02 -15.12
N THR A 181 -2.08 -0.19 -16.26
CA THR A 181 -3.23 0.62 -16.67
C THR A 181 -4.40 0.41 -15.72
N ALA A 182 -4.74 -0.84 -15.38
CA ALA A 182 -5.86 -1.16 -14.48
C ALA A 182 -5.67 -0.58 -13.07
N THR A 183 -4.46 -0.67 -12.50
CA THR A 183 -4.13 -0.02 -11.22
C THR A 183 -4.23 1.51 -11.32
N THR A 184 -3.77 2.11 -12.43
CA THR A 184 -3.81 3.58 -12.62
C THR A 184 -5.25 4.10 -12.74
N VAL A 185 -6.11 3.40 -13.49
CA VAL A 185 -7.55 3.70 -13.56
C VAL A 185 -8.22 3.55 -12.19
N SER A 186 -7.88 2.51 -11.42
CA SER A 186 -8.42 2.32 -10.06
C SER A 186 -8.11 3.51 -9.14
N LEU A 187 -6.88 4.03 -9.17
CA LEU A 187 -6.50 5.22 -8.41
C LEU A 187 -7.26 6.48 -8.87
N LYS A 188 -7.53 6.62 -10.19
CA LYS A 188 -8.37 7.71 -10.72
C LYS A 188 -9.83 7.59 -10.27
N LYS A 189 -10.41 6.38 -10.28
CA LYS A 189 -11.76 6.10 -9.73
C LYS A 189 -11.80 6.50 -8.26
N LYS A 190 -10.90 5.98 -7.41
CA LYS A 190 -10.78 6.38 -5.99
C LYS A 190 -10.67 7.91 -5.80
N LEU A 191 -9.91 8.62 -6.65
CA LEU A 191 -9.80 10.08 -6.55
C LEU A 191 -11.09 10.80 -6.99
N LYS A 192 -11.74 10.36 -8.07
CA LYS A 192 -13.04 10.88 -8.51
C LYS A 192 -14.10 10.68 -7.41
N ASP A 193 -14.13 9.49 -6.80
CA ASP A 193 -15.10 9.11 -5.79
C ASP A 193 -14.95 10.01 -4.54
N ILE A 194 -13.75 10.16 -3.98
CA ILE A 194 -13.55 11.06 -2.82
C ILE A 194 -13.79 12.54 -3.16
N MET A 195 -13.56 12.98 -4.41
CA MET A 195 -13.95 14.32 -4.86
C MET A 195 -15.48 14.49 -4.96
N THR A 196 -16.21 13.41 -5.22
CA THR A 196 -17.68 13.38 -5.19
C THR A 196 -18.17 13.53 -3.76
N ASP A 197 -17.59 12.78 -2.81
CA ASP A 197 -17.92 12.88 -1.38
C ASP A 197 -17.72 14.31 -0.82
N PHE A 198 -16.72 15.05 -1.31
CA PHE A 198 -16.52 16.46 -0.95
C PHE A 198 -17.61 17.39 -1.51
N GLN A 199 -18.21 17.10 -2.68
CA GLN A 199 -19.35 17.87 -3.17
C GLN A 199 -20.63 17.51 -2.38
N SER A 200 -20.87 16.23 -2.10
CA SER A 200 -21.95 15.80 -1.19
C SER A 200 -21.83 16.47 0.19
N LEU A 201 -20.62 16.63 0.72
CA LEU A 201 -20.36 17.36 1.96
C LEU A 201 -20.65 18.87 1.82
N ARG A 202 -20.32 19.50 0.68
CA ARG A 202 -20.66 20.91 0.40
C ARG A 202 -22.17 21.14 0.45
N GLU A 203 -22.93 20.26 -0.19
CA GLU A 203 -24.40 20.31 -0.26
C GLU A 203 -25.02 20.14 1.13
N THR A 204 -24.60 19.10 1.88
CA THR A 204 -25.00 18.88 3.29
C THR A 204 -24.73 20.12 4.15
N ILE A 205 -23.54 20.71 4.04
CA ILE A 205 -23.16 21.88 4.84
C ILE A 205 -24.04 23.11 4.55
N ASN A 206 -24.41 23.33 3.28
CA ASN A 206 -25.32 24.42 2.91
C ASN A 206 -26.75 24.17 3.41
N GLN A 207 -27.25 22.93 3.28
CA GLN A 207 -28.57 22.54 3.79
C GLN A 207 -28.66 22.69 5.32
N GLU A 208 -27.67 22.20 6.06
CA GLU A 208 -27.68 22.26 7.52
C GLU A 208 -27.45 23.67 8.06
N TYR A 209 -26.70 24.51 7.33
CA TYR A 209 -26.65 25.95 7.61
C TYR A 209 -28.03 26.59 7.55
N ARG A 210 -28.80 26.32 6.48
CA ARG A 210 -30.17 26.80 6.30
C ARG A 210 -31.07 26.42 7.47
N GLU A 211 -31.06 25.16 7.88
CA GLU A 211 -31.86 24.70 9.02
C GLU A 211 -31.44 25.35 10.36
N VAL A 212 -30.13 25.54 10.60
CA VAL A 212 -29.67 26.18 11.84
C VAL A 212 -30.06 27.66 11.87
N VAL A 213 -29.94 28.37 10.74
CA VAL A 213 -30.38 29.77 10.63
C VAL A 213 -31.89 29.88 10.88
N GLU A 214 -32.73 29.04 10.27
CA GLU A 214 -34.17 29.02 10.52
C GLU A 214 -34.49 28.81 12.00
N ARG A 215 -33.86 27.82 12.65
CA ARG A 215 -34.01 27.55 14.09
C ARG A 215 -33.61 28.76 14.95
N ARG A 216 -32.51 29.45 14.64
CA ARG A 216 -32.04 30.63 15.40
C ARG A 216 -32.97 31.84 15.20
N VAL A 217 -33.40 32.12 13.97
CA VAL A 217 -34.36 33.18 13.65
C VAL A 217 -35.69 32.93 14.38
N PHE A 218 -36.22 31.70 14.34
CA PHE A 218 -37.42 31.33 15.08
C PHE A 218 -37.27 31.52 16.60
N THR A 219 -36.15 31.04 17.18
CA THR A 219 -35.88 31.13 18.63
C THR A 219 -35.89 32.57 19.15
N VAL A 220 -35.40 33.53 18.35
CA VAL A 220 -35.33 34.95 18.73
C VAL A 220 -36.58 35.73 18.35
N THR A 221 -37.13 35.53 17.16
CA THR A 221 -38.26 36.34 16.67
C THR A 221 -39.63 35.80 17.09
N GLY A 222 -39.70 34.57 17.62
CA GLY A 222 -40.94 33.87 17.96
C GLY A 222 -41.80 33.48 16.76
N ASN A 223 -41.41 33.85 15.54
CA ASN A 223 -42.13 33.64 14.30
C ASN A 223 -41.30 32.77 13.36
N ARG A 224 -41.94 31.87 12.62
CA ARG A 224 -41.25 31.12 11.57
C ARG A 224 -41.02 32.08 10.40
N PRO A 225 -39.77 32.34 9.96
CA PRO A 225 -39.52 33.18 8.82
C PRO A 225 -40.06 32.53 7.54
N ASP A 226 -40.41 33.34 6.56
CA ASP A 226 -40.72 32.88 5.21
C ASP A 226 -39.43 32.47 4.46
N GLU A 227 -39.63 31.72 3.37
CA GLU A 227 -38.55 31.07 2.63
C GLU A 227 -37.66 32.08 1.89
N GLU A 228 -38.25 33.17 1.37
CA GLU A 228 -37.52 34.28 0.72
C GLU A 228 -36.65 35.05 1.72
N THR A 229 -37.15 35.30 2.93
CA THR A 229 -36.39 35.92 4.02
C THR A 229 -35.19 35.05 4.44
N ILE A 230 -35.33 33.72 4.49
CA ILE A 230 -34.21 32.81 4.77
C ILE A 230 -33.19 32.80 3.63
N ASP A 231 -33.63 32.70 2.37
CA ASP A 231 -32.71 32.63 1.24
C ASP A 231 -31.96 33.96 1.07
N ARG A 232 -32.63 35.12 1.20
CA ARG A 232 -31.97 36.44 1.25
C ARG A 232 -30.94 36.56 2.37
N LEU A 233 -31.19 35.95 3.52
CA LEU A 233 -30.24 35.92 4.65
C LEU A 233 -29.01 35.06 4.33
N ILE A 234 -29.20 33.92 3.67
CA ILE A 234 -28.13 32.99 3.25
C ILE A 234 -27.31 33.56 2.08
N GLU A 235 -27.93 34.33 1.19
CA GLU A 235 -27.25 35.02 0.11
C GLU A 235 -26.45 36.23 0.61
N THR A 236 -27.09 37.16 1.32
CA THR A 236 -26.53 38.48 1.62
C THR A 236 -25.80 38.59 2.95
N GLY A 237 -26.02 37.64 3.88
CA GLY A 237 -25.52 37.72 5.26
C GLY A 237 -26.19 38.81 6.11
N ASN A 238 -27.10 39.62 5.56
CA ASN A 238 -27.69 40.79 6.22
C ASN A 238 -28.78 40.40 7.24
N SER A 239 -28.31 39.75 8.29
CA SER A 239 -29.06 39.32 9.47
C SER A 239 -29.66 40.50 10.25
N GLU A 240 -28.97 41.64 10.30
CA GLU A 240 -29.36 42.76 11.15
C GLU A 240 -30.77 43.29 10.84
N GLN A 241 -31.15 43.38 9.55
CA GLN A 241 -32.51 43.83 9.16
C GLN A 241 -33.63 42.98 9.77
N ILE A 242 -33.45 41.65 9.83
CA ILE A 242 -34.44 40.70 10.34
C ILE A 242 -34.55 40.83 11.87
N PHE A 243 -33.42 41.03 12.54
CA PHE A 243 -33.36 41.12 14.00
C PHE A 243 -33.70 42.51 14.57
N GLN A 244 -33.72 43.60 13.79
CA GLN A 244 -34.08 44.95 14.26
C GLN A 244 -35.39 44.99 15.07
N LYS A 245 -36.43 44.26 14.62
CA LYS A 245 -37.71 44.22 15.32
C LYS A 245 -37.60 43.50 16.67
N ALA A 246 -36.99 42.32 16.69
CA ALA A 246 -36.79 41.55 17.93
C ALA A 246 -35.88 42.29 18.94
N ILE A 247 -34.89 43.06 18.46
CA ILE A 247 -34.03 43.92 19.30
C ILE A 247 -34.85 44.98 20.06
N GLN A 248 -35.93 45.49 19.47
CA GLN A 248 -36.83 46.45 20.11
C GLN A 248 -37.82 45.76 21.07
N GLU A 249 -38.27 44.56 20.75
CA GLU A 249 -39.33 43.84 21.50
C GLU A 249 -38.81 43.01 22.69
N GLN A 250 -37.64 42.38 22.58
CA GLN A 250 -37.05 41.51 23.61
C GLN A 250 -35.74 42.04 24.22
N GLY A 251 -35.15 43.09 23.63
CA GLY A 251 -33.93 43.74 24.11
C GLY A 251 -32.62 43.18 23.53
N ARG A 252 -31.56 44.00 23.57
CA ARG A 252 -30.33 43.78 22.79
C ARG A 252 -29.52 42.52 23.12
N GLY A 253 -29.50 42.08 24.38
CA GLY A 253 -28.45 41.18 24.91
C GLY A 253 -28.27 39.86 24.14
N GLN A 254 -29.25 38.95 24.24
CA GLN A 254 -29.18 37.63 23.59
C GLN A 254 -29.21 37.71 22.06
N ILE A 255 -29.78 38.79 21.52
CA ILE A 255 -29.98 38.94 20.08
C ILE A 255 -28.68 39.36 19.39
N VAL A 256 -27.87 40.23 19.99
CA VAL A 256 -26.53 40.56 19.49
C VAL A 256 -25.60 39.34 19.53
N ASP A 257 -25.69 38.50 20.57
CA ASP A 257 -24.97 37.23 20.64
C ASP A 257 -25.36 36.26 19.50
N THR A 258 -26.67 36.16 19.21
CA THR A 258 -27.19 35.30 18.13
C THR A 258 -26.85 35.85 16.74
N LEU A 259 -26.90 37.18 16.58
CA LEU A 259 -26.50 37.89 15.36
C LEU A 259 -25.02 37.60 15.02
N ALA A 260 -24.14 37.67 16.02
CA ALA A 260 -22.72 37.36 15.87
C ALA A 260 -22.46 35.87 15.58
N GLU A 261 -23.25 34.95 16.15
CA GLU A 261 -23.19 33.52 15.79
C GLU A 261 -23.55 33.32 14.31
N ILE A 262 -24.68 33.91 13.86
CA ILE A 262 -25.18 33.77 12.49
C ILE A 262 -24.19 34.37 11.48
N GLN A 263 -23.55 35.51 11.78
CA GLN A 263 -22.56 36.12 10.90
C GLN A 263 -21.28 35.28 10.78
N GLU A 264 -20.67 34.87 11.91
CA GLU A 264 -19.45 34.04 11.87
C GLU A 264 -19.73 32.68 11.18
N ARG A 265 -20.96 32.18 11.30
CA ARG A 265 -21.44 31.00 10.58
C ARG A 265 -21.61 31.26 9.08
N HIS A 266 -22.23 32.38 8.67
CA HIS A 266 -22.34 32.80 7.27
C HIS A 266 -20.97 32.87 6.60
N ASP A 267 -20.03 33.58 7.24
CA ASP A 267 -18.68 33.77 6.73
C ASP A 267 -17.95 32.41 6.61
N ALA A 268 -18.14 31.49 7.56
CA ALA A 268 -17.57 30.14 7.49
C ALA A 268 -18.09 29.34 6.28
N ILE A 269 -19.39 29.43 6.00
CA ILE A 269 -20.03 28.73 4.88
C ILE A 269 -19.58 29.31 3.54
N LYS A 270 -19.53 30.64 3.38
CA LYS A 270 -19.06 31.29 2.14
C LYS A 270 -17.58 31.02 1.85
N ASP A 271 -16.72 31.05 2.88
CA ASP A 271 -15.29 30.74 2.71
C ASP A 271 -15.06 29.25 2.39
N LEU A 272 -15.84 28.34 2.99
CA LEU A 272 -15.78 26.91 2.67
C LEU A 272 -16.32 26.60 1.26
N GLU A 273 -17.47 27.17 0.89
CA GLU A 273 -18.10 26.99 -0.42
C GLU A 273 -17.17 27.42 -1.54
N ARG A 274 -16.52 28.59 -1.41
CA ARG A 274 -15.54 29.07 -2.40
C ARG A 274 -14.38 28.07 -2.60
N LYS A 275 -13.89 27.48 -1.51
CA LYS A 275 -12.80 26.48 -1.56
C LYS A 275 -13.26 25.10 -2.06
N LEU A 276 -14.51 24.70 -1.82
CA LEU A 276 -15.09 23.47 -2.37
C LEU A 276 -15.49 23.61 -3.86
N LEU A 277 -15.76 24.84 -4.33
CA LEU A 277 -15.87 25.17 -5.75
C LEU A 277 -14.53 25.06 -6.48
N GLU A 278 -13.41 25.51 -5.89
CA GLU A 278 -12.06 25.25 -6.44
C GLU A 278 -11.75 23.76 -6.59
N LEU A 279 -12.32 22.91 -5.73
CA LEU A 279 -12.18 21.46 -5.79
C LEU A 279 -13.02 20.83 -6.91
N GLN A 280 -14.10 21.49 -7.33
CA GLN A 280 -14.98 21.04 -8.41
C GLN A 280 -14.25 20.97 -9.76
N GLN A 281 -13.25 21.83 -10.00
CA GLN A 281 -12.39 21.72 -11.18
C GLN A 281 -11.65 20.37 -11.20
N VAL A 282 -11.03 19.98 -10.07
CA VAL A 282 -10.32 18.69 -9.95
C VAL A 282 -11.29 17.52 -10.12
N PHE A 283 -12.52 17.63 -9.63
CA PHE A 283 -13.57 16.64 -9.87
C PHE A 283 -13.87 16.47 -11.37
N PHE A 284 -14.13 17.56 -12.11
CA PHE A 284 -14.40 17.49 -13.54
C PHE A 284 -13.21 16.94 -14.34
N ASP A 285 -11.98 17.37 -14.02
CA ASP A 285 -10.76 16.83 -14.63
C ASP A 285 -10.66 15.31 -14.44
N MET A 286 -10.96 14.80 -13.22
CA MET A 286 -10.93 13.37 -12.94
C MET A 286 -12.10 12.60 -13.55
N ALA A 287 -13.27 13.23 -13.71
CA ALA A 287 -14.39 12.64 -14.44
C ALA A 287 -14.00 12.39 -15.90
N VAL A 288 -13.43 13.40 -16.59
CA VAL A 288 -12.93 13.27 -17.97
C VAL A 288 -11.82 12.23 -18.09
N LEU A 289 -10.84 12.21 -17.17
CA LEU A 289 -9.79 11.18 -17.19
C LEU A 289 -10.36 9.77 -17.01
N VAL A 290 -11.38 9.56 -16.16
CA VAL A 290 -11.99 8.23 -15.95
C VAL A 290 -12.85 7.82 -17.15
N GLU A 291 -13.65 8.73 -17.70
CA GLU A 291 -14.53 8.49 -18.85
C GLU A 291 -13.74 8.07 -20.10
N ALA A 292 -12.59 8.71 -20.35
CA ALA A 292 -11.67 8.35 -21.44
C ALA A 292 -11.03 6.94 -21.33
N GLN A 293 -11.39 6.15 -20.31
CA GLN A 293 -10.89 4.78 -20.08
C GLN A 293 -12.03 3.76 -19.89
N GLY A 294 -13.27 4.11 -20.27
CA GLY A 294 -14.51 3.36 -20.03
C GLY A 294 -14.42 1.84 -20.13
N ASP A 295 -14.05 1.29 -21.30
CA ASP A 295 -13.98 -0.16 -21.58
C ASP A 295 -13.14 -0.98 -20.57
N LEU A 296 -12.19 -0.33 -19.89
CA LEU A 296 -11.33 -0.98 -18.89
C LEU A 296 -11.93 -0.93 -17.47
N LEU A 297 -12.87 -0.02 -17.20
CA LEU A 297 -13.51 0.15 -15.89
C LEU A 297 -14.35 -1.08 -15.51
N ASP A 298 -15.11 -1.62 -16.45
CA ASP A 298 -15.95 -2.81 -16.25
C ASP A 298 -15.10 -4.08 -16.00
N ASN A 299 -13.88 -4.12 -16.55
CA ASN A 299 -12.94 -5.22 -16.37
C ASN A 299 -12.11 -5.11 -15.07
N ILE A 300 -12.10 -3.93 -14.42
CA ILE A 300 -11.25 -3.64 -13.26
C ILE A 300 -11.77 -4.28 -11.97
N GLU A 301 -13.10 -4.35 -11.78
CA GLU A 301 -13.70 -4.87 -10.55
C GLU A 301 -13.42 -6.36 -10.33
N SER A 302 -13.11 -7.10 -11.41
CA SER A 302 -12.64 -8.49 -11.32
C SER A 302 -11.12 -8.63 -11.15
N GLN A 303 -10.29 -7.80 -11.80
CA GLN A 303 -8.84 -8.08 -11.93
C GLN A 303 -7.92 -7.25 -11.03
N VAL A 304 -8.34 -6.09 -10.50
CA VAL A 304 -7.41 -5.20 -9.77
C VAL A 304 -7.10 -5.66 -8.35
N SER A 305 -8.07 -6.25 -7.63
CA SER A 305 -7.88 -6.65 -6.22
C SER A 305 -6.66 -7.58 -6.05
N SER A 306 -6.63 -8.69 -6.79
CA SER A 306 -5.52 -9.65 -6.73
C SER A 306 -4.19 -9.06 -7.19
N ALA A 307 -4.21 -8.18 -8.20
CA ALA A 307 -3.00 -7.56 -8.72
C ALA A 307 -2.32 -6.63 -7.69
N VAL A 308 -3.10 -5.85 -6.94
CA VAL A 308 -2.57 -4.96 -5.90
C VAL A 308 -2.11 -5.75 -4.67
N ASP A 309 -2.89 -6.73 -4.20
CA ASP A 309 -2.56 -7.50 -2.99
C ASP A 309 -1.30 -8.38 -3.15
N HIS A 310 -1.15 -9.06 -4.28
CA HIS A 310 0.07 -9.83 -4.59
C HIS A 310 1.31 -8.93 -4.70
N VAL A 311 1.15 -7.68 -5.13
CA VAL A 311 2.23 -6.69 -5.23
C VAL A 311 2.59 -6.07 -3.88
N GLN A 312 1.60 -5.73 -3.07
CA GLN A 312 1.79 -5.21 -1.71
C GLN A 312 2.55 -6.24 -0.87
N SER A 313 2.18 -7.51 -1.01
CA SER A 313 2.84 -8.66 -0.41
C SER A 313 4.23 -8.95 -1.03
N GLY A 314 4.36 -8.91 -2.36
CA GLY A 314 5.62 -9.14 -3.06
C GLY A 314 6.69 -8.09 -2.78
N THR A 315 6.31 -6.81 -2.72
CA THR A 315 7.25 -5.71 -2.43
C THR A 315 7.68 -5.69 -0.97
N THR A 316 6.79 -5.97 -0.01
CA THR A 316 7.15 -6.11 1.41
C THR A 316 8.00 -7.37 1.67
N ALA A 317 7.72 -8.48 0.98
CA ALA A 317 8.57 -9.68 0.98
C ALA A 317 9.97 -9.38 0.40
N LEU A 318 10.07 -8.67 -0.73
CA LEU A 318 11.36 -8.30 -1.34
C LEU A 318 12.17 -7.31 -0.49
N GLN A 319 11.53 -6.33 0.17
CA GLN A 319 12.21 -5.46 1.13
C GLN A 319 12.70 -6.25 2.34
N THR A 320 11.90 -7.19 2.85
CA THR A 320 12.28 -8.10 3.94
C THR A 320 13.44 -8.99 3.51
N ALA A 321 13.42 -9.56 2.30
CA ALA A 321 14.52 -10.35 1.74
C ALA A 321 15.81 -9.53 1.59
N LYS A 322 15.76 -8.30 1.04
CA LYS A 322 16.93 -7.39 0.98
C LYS A 322 17.47 -7.07 2.39
N LYS A 323 16.60 -6.87 3.39
CA LYS A 323 16.97 -6.63 4.80
C LYS A 323 17.64 -7.87 5.43
N LEU A 324 17.08 -9.07 5.22
CA LEU A 324 17.64 -10.34 5.66
C LEU A 324 18.99 -10.63 4.99
N GLN A 325 19.12 -10.45 3.67
CA GLN A 325 20.37 -10.64 2.93
C GLN A 325 21.48 -9.66 3.36
N LYS A 326 21.12 -8.43 3.78
CA LYS A 326 22.07 -7.46 4.34
C LYS A 326 22.51 -7.81 5.77
N ASN A 327 21.66 -8.50 6.55
CA ASN A 327 22.05 -9.02 7.86
C ASN A 327 22.85 -10.32 7.75
N SER A 328 22.40 -11.29 6.95
CA SER A 328 23.05 -12.60 6.75
C SER A 328 24.55 -12.46 6.42
N ARG A 329 24.91 -11.54 5.51
CA ARG A 329 26.31 -11.23 5.18
C ARG A 329 27.16 -10.81 6.39
N LYS A 330 26.60 -10.06 7.36
CA LYS A 330 27.31 -9.70 8.60
C LYS A 330 27.56 -10.93 9.48
N TRP A 331 26.54 -11.77 9.66
CA TRP A 331 26.64 -12.99 10.45
C TRP A 331 27.59 -14.01 9.83
N MET A 332 27.65 -14.10 8.50
CA MET A 332 28.63 -14.93 7.78
C MET A 332 30.07 -14.47 8.04
N CYS A 333 30.35 -13.16 8.00
CA CYS A 333 31.67 -12.62 8.34
C CYS A 333 32.06 -12.94 9.80
N ILE A 334 31.13 -12.80 10.74
CA ILE A 334 31.35 -13.14 12.16
C ILE A 334 31.67 -14.64 12.32
N ALA A 335 30.94 -15.53 11.63
CA ALA A 335 31.19 -16.97 11.68
C ALA A 335 32.58 -17.34 11.13
N ILE A 336 33.03 -16.70 10.03
CA ILE A 336 34.37 -16.91 9.46
C ILE A 336 35.47 -16.45 10.45
N ILE A 337 35.30 -15.30 11.10
CA ILE A 337 36.25 -14.79 12.10
C ILE A 337 36.36 -15.75 13.30
N ILE A 338 35.24 -16.28 13.79
CA ILE A 338 35.22 -17.26 14.89
C ILE A 338 35.95 -18.55 14.49
N LEU A 339 35.73 -19.05 13.26
CA LEU A 339 36.41 -20.23 12.73
C LEU A 339 37.93 -20.04 12.67
N LEU A 340 38.39 -18.89 12.17
CA LEU A 340 39.82 -18.56 12.12
C LEU A 340 40.46 -18.50 13.53
N ILE A 341 39.76 -17.93 14.52
CA ILE A 341 40.22 -17.91 15.92
C ILE A 341 40.36 -19.34 16.47
N ILE A 342 39.40 -20.23 16.20
CA ILE A 342 39.46 -21.64 16.63
C ILE A 342 40.68 -22.35 16.00
N VAL A 343 40.94 -22.14 14.71
CA VAL A 343 42.12 -22.70 14.03
C VAL A 343 43.42 -22.18 14.66
N ILE A 344 43.52 -20.88 14.93
CA ILE A 344 44.70 -20.28 15.59
C ILE A 344 44.92 -20.87 16.98
N VAL A 345 43.87 -21.05 17.79
CA VAL A 345 43.97 -21.67 19.13
C VAL A 345 44.47 -23.11 19.04
N ILE A 346 43.96 -23.90 18.08
CA ILE A 346 44.43 -25.28 17.86
C ILE A 346 45.91 -25.30 17.46
N VAL A 347 46.33 -24.47 16.51
CA VAL A 347 47.73 -24.39 16.06
C VAL A 347 48.66 -23.99 17.22
N VAL A 348 48.30 -22.97 18.01
CA VAL A 348 49.09 -22.55 19.17
C VAL A 348 49.15 -23.64 20.25
N ALA A 349 48.06 -24.38 20.46
CA ALA A 349 48.02 -25.50 21.42
C ALA A 349 48.83 -26.73 20.97
N VAL A 350 48.99 -26.94 19.66
CA VAL A 350 49.81 -28.03 19.10
C VAL A 350 51.30 -27.66 19.00
N VAL A 351 51.63 -26.39 18.75
CA VAL A 351 53.02 -25.91 18.62
C VAL A 351 53.69 -25.63 19.97
N LYS A 352 52.97 -25.10 20.98
CA LYS A 352 53.56 -24.78 22.30
C LYS A 352 54.04 -25.95 23.18
N PRO A 353 53.53 -27.20 23.15
CA PRO A 353 54.06 -28.27 24.00
C PRO A 353 55.51 -28.68 23.68
N TRP A 354 56.07 -28.24 22.54
CA TRP A 354 57.46 -28.52 22.14
C TRP A 354 58.47 -27.45 22.55
N ASN A 355 58.10 -26.49 23.40
CA ASN A 355 59.04 -25.47 23.88
C ASN A 355 58.98 -25.26 25.41
N LYS A 356 59.29 -26.34 26.14
CA LYS A 356 59.87 -26.27 27.49
C LYS A 356 61.12 -27.15 27.51
N SER A 357 62.17 -26.63 28.15
CA SER A 357 63.47 -27.28 28.33
C SER A 357 63.45 -28.35 29.42
#